data_AF-A0AAD5I8F3-F1
#
_entry.id   AF-A0AAD5I8F3-F1
#
_cell.length_a   1.000
_cell.length_b   1.000
_cell.length_c   1.000
_cell.angle_alpha   90.00
_cell.angle_beta   90.00
_cell.angle_gamma   90.00
#
_symmetry.space_group_name_H-M   'P 1'
#
loop_
_entity.id
_entity.type
_entity.pdbx_description
1 polymer ?
#
loop_
_entity_poly.entity_id
_entity_poly.type
_entity_poly.pdbx_seq_one_letter_code
_entity_poly.pdbx_strand_id
1 'polypeptide(L)' 'MVPFKNGYPFKRTPKVAFMFLTRGPLPMLPLWERVFRGHDKYYSIYVHALPGYKLIVSQGSPFYERQIPSQGEMDSELEY' A
#
# COMPACT_ATOMS: atom_id res chain seq x y z
N MET A 1 -37.04 -6.55 -13.05
CA MET A 1 -36.51 -5.17 -13.00
C MET A 1 -34.99 -5.26 -12.92
N VAL A 2 -34.24 -4.59 -13.81
CA VAL A 2 -32.75 -4.58 -13.79
C VAL A 2 -32.31 -3.28 -13.09
N PRO A 3 -31.32 -3.30 -12.18
CA PRO A 3 -30.86 -2.07 -11.54
C PRO A 3 -30.26 -1.12 -12.59
N PHE A 4 -30.81 0.08 -12.71
CA PHE A 4 -30.21 1.15 -13.49
C PHE A 4 -29.16 1.85 -12.62
N LYS A 5 -27.90 1.76 -13.02
CA LYS A 5 -26.80 2.43 -12.33
C LYS A 5 -26.56 3.78 -13.01
N ASN A 6 -26.95 4.87 -12.35
CA ASN A 6 -26.54 6.21 -12.78
C ASN A 6 -25.01 6.25 -12.92
N GLY A 7 -24.52 6.97 -13.93
CA GLY A 7 -23.08 7.20 -14.12
C GLY A 7 -22.46 7.79 -12.85
N TYR A 8 -21.17 7.56 -12.64
CA TYR A 8 -20.48 8.11 -11.47
C TYR A 8 -20.43 9.64 -11.55
N PRO A 9 -20.59 10.36 -10.43
CA PRO A 9 -20.60 11.83 -10.40
C PRO A 9 -19.21 12.45 -10.67
N PHE A 10 -18.21 11.64 -10.99
CA PHE A 10 -16.84 12.05 -11.28
C PHE A 10 -16.19 11.11 -12.29
N LYS A 11 -15.17 11.61 -12.99
CA LYS A 11 -14.36 10.83 -13.93
C LYS A 11 -13.59 9.75 -13.15
N ARG A 12 -13.87 8.48 -13.44
CA ARG A 12 -13.10 7.36 -12.89
C ARG A 12 -11.85 7.14 -13.72
N THR A 13 -10.69 7.28 -13.09
CA THR A 13 -9.43 6.77 -13.62
C THR A 13 -9.27 5.33 -13.12
N PRO A 14 -9.09 4.34 -14.01
CA PRO A 14 -8.75 2.99 -13.59
C PRO A 14 -7.48 3.01 -12.72
N LYS A 15 -7.52 2.32 -11.58
CA LYS A 15 -6.45 2.31 -10.58
C LYS A 15 -6.17 0.89 -10.14
N VAL A 16 -4.89 0.49 -10.11
CA VAL A 16 -4.46 -0.84 -9.66
C VAL A 16 -3.94 -0.76 -8.22
N ALA A 17 -4.37 -1.67 -7.35
CA ALA A 17 -3.84 -1.78 -6.00
C ALA A 17 -2.75 -2.87 -5.96
N PHE A 18 -1.57 -2.50 -5.46
CA PHE A 18 -0.46 -3.42 -5.22
C PHE A 18 -0.33 -3.65 -3.72
N MET A 19 -0.33 -4.92 -3.31
CA MET A 19 -0.07 -5.34 -1.93
C MET A 19 1.23 -6.14 -1.91
N PHE A 20 2.22 -5.63 -1.20
CA PHE A 20 3.51 -6.30 -0.99
C PHE A 20 3.52 -6.96 0.38
N LEU A 21 3.57 -8.28 0.41
CA LEU A 21 3.73 -9.06 1.64
C LEU A 21 5.18 -9.49 1.75
N THR A 22 5.88 -9.02 2.78
CA THR A 22 7.32 -9.23 2.94
C THR A 22 7.64 -9.64 4.38
N ARG A 23 8.77 -10.30 4.59
CA ARG A 23 9.27 -10.57 5.96
C ARG A 23 10.26 -9.50 6.46
N GLY A 24 10.63 -8.53 5.63
CA GLY A 24 11.71 -7.58 5.92
C GLY A 24 11.83 -6.59 4.75
N PRO A 25 13.05 -6.28 4.27
CA PRO A 25 13.24 -5.40 3.12
C PRO A 25 12.44 -5.83 1.90
N LEU A 26 11.84 -4.86 1.21
CA LEU A 26 11.07 -5.12 0.00
C LEU A 26 12.00 -5.65 -1.10
N PRO A 27 11.81 -6.91 -1.57
CA PRO A 27 12.64 -7.45 -2.63
C PRO A 27 12.50 -6.61 -3.90
N MET A 28 13.62 -6.38 -4.58
CA MET A 28 13.67 -5.60 -5.83
C MET A 28 13.17 -4.15 -5.68
N LEU A 29 13.29 -3.54 -4.49
CA LEU A 29 12.89 -2.15 -4.25
C LEU A 29 13.34 -1.17 -5.36
N PRO A 30 14.61 -1.18 -5.83
CA PRO A 30 15.03 -0.26 -6.89
C PRO A 30 14.32 -0.48 -8.23
N LEU A 31 13.91 -1.71 -8.54
CA LEU A 31 13.14 -2.02 -9.75
C LEU A 31 11.72 -1.47 -9.60
N TRP A 32 11.07 -1.74 -8.47
CA TRP A 32 9.71 -1.27 -8.23
C TRP A 32 9.63 0.26 -8.21
N GLU A 33 10.63 0.95 -7.66
CA GLU A 33 10.71 2.41 -7.74
C GLU A 33 10.68 2.92 -9.18
N ARG A 34 11.33 2.21 -10.12
CA ARG A 34 11.30 2.56 -11.54
C ARG A 34 9.96 2.27 -12.18
N VAL A 35 9.31 1.16 -11.82
CA VAL A 35 7.96 0.80 -12.31
C VAL A 35 6.93 1.86 -11.91
N PHE A 36 7.00 2.35 -10.69
CA PHE A 36 6.00 3.26 -10.13
C PHE A 36 6.29 4.75 -10.38
N ARG A 37 7.52 5.11 -10.73
CA ARG A 37 7.91 6.50 -11.00
C ARG A 37 7.02 7.14 -12.08
N GLY A 38 6.38 8.26 -11.73
CA GLY A 38 5.59 9.08 -12.65
C GLY A 38 4.17 8.55 -12.94
N HIS A 39 3.75 7.48 -12.26
CA HIS A 39 2.44 6.84 -12.48
C HIS A 39 1.49 6.94 -11.28
N ASP A 40 1.76 7.86 -10.34
CA ASP A 40 1.15 7.94 -9.00
C ASP A 40 -0.40 7.97 -9.00
N LYS A 41 -1.00 8.51 -10.07
CA LYS A 41 -2.46 8.58 -10.22
C LYS A 41 -3.12 7.24 -10.59
N TYR A 42 -2.35 6.25 -11.03
CA TYR A 42 -2.84 4.99 -11.57
C TYR A 42 -2.68 3.81 -10.60
N TYR A 43 -2.07 4.00 -9.43
CA TYR A 43 -1.89 2.91 -8.48
C TYR A 43 -2.02 3.34 -7.01
N SER A 44 -2.34 2.37 -6.16
CA SER A 44 -2.17 2.45 -4.71
C SER A 44 -1.20 1.36 -4.30
N ILE A 45 -0.27 1.67 -3.39
CA ILE A 45 0.68 0.71 -2.84
C ILE A 45 0.38 0.51 -1.36
N TYR A 46 0.38 -0.74 -0.94
CA TYR A 46 0.30 -1.17 0.44
C TYR A 46 1.44 -2.14 0.71
N VAL A 47 2.14 -1.94 1.82
CA VAL A 47 3.25 -2.80 2.23
C VAL A 47 2.93 -3.40 3.59
N HIS A 48 2.98 -4.71 3.69
CA HIS A 48 2.86 -5.42 4.94
C HIS A 48 4.16 -6.17 5.21
N ALA A 49 4.74 -5.93 6.38
CA ALA A 49 5.97 -6.55 6.84
C ALA A 49 5.76 -7.17 8.22
N LEU A 50 6.76 -7.92 8.70
CA LEU A 50 6.73 -8.44 10.08
C LEU A 50 6.55 -7.30 11.11
N PRO A 51 5.89 -7.59 12.25
CA PRO A 51 5.82 -6.63 13.35
C PRO A 51 7.22 -6.10 13.70
N GLY A 52 7.32 -4.79 13.94
CA GLY A 52 8.58 -4.13 14.29
C GLY A 52 9.50 -3.77 13.11
N TYR A 53 9.31 -4.35 11.92
CA TYR A 53 10.05 -3.91 10.73
C TYR A 53 9.59 -2.50 10.32
N LYS A 54 10.54 -1.61 9.99
CA LYS A 54 10.24 -0.26 9.48
C LYS A 54 10.86 -0.11 8.09
N LEU A 55 10.02 0.15 7.10
CA LEU A 55 10.47 0.46 5.74
C LEU A 55 10.98 1.91 5.69
N ILE A 56 12.30 2.07 5.64
CA ILE A 56 12.95 3.38 5.53
C ILE A 56 13.22 3.68 4.06
N VAL A 57 12.50 4.68 3.52
CA VAL A 57 12.66 5.16 2.14
C VAL A 57 12.61 6.69 2.12
N SER A 58 13.11 7.31 1.06
CA SER A 58 13.02 8.76 0.89
C SER A 58 11.56 9.22 0.74
N GLN A 59 11.26 10.47 1.09
CA GLN A 59 9.91 11.06 0.95
C GLN A 59 9.38 11.05 -0.49
N GLY A 60 10.27 11.05 -1.49
CA GLY A 60 9.91 10.94 -2.90
C GLY A 60 9.69 9.51 -3.39
N SER A 61 9.90 8.50 -2.54
CA SER A 61 9.69 7.11 -2.91
C SER A 61 8.19 6.80 -3.01
N PRO A 62 7.73 6.02 -4.00
CA PRO A 62 6.34 5.58 -4.08
C PRO A 62 5.91 4.73 -2.87
N PHE A 63 6.88 4.21 -2.11
CA PHE A 63 6.68 3.42 -0.89
C PHE A 63 6.63 4.25 0.40
N TYR A 64 6.85 5.57 0.32
CA TYR A 64 6.78 6.45 1.49
C TYR A 64 5.38 6.41 2.12
N GLU A 65 5.33 6.15 3.43
CA GLU A 65 4.09 6.03 4.22
C GLU A 65 3.08 4.99 3.68
N ARG A 66 3.58 3.93 3.02
CA ARG A 66 2.72 2.85 2.49
C ARG A 66 2.66 1.60 3.37
N GLN A 67 3.41 1.58 4.47
CA GLN A 67 3.45 0.43 5.36
C GLN A 67 2.20 0.36 6.25
N ILE A 68 1.54 -0.79 6.24
CA ILE A 68 0.42 -1.12 7.11
C ILE A 68 0.96 -2.04 8.22
N PRO A 69 0.78 -1.69 9.51
CA PRO A 69 1.22 -2.54 10.61
C PRO A 69 0.46 -3.87 10.61
N SER A 70 1.13 -4.94 11.02
CA SER A 70 0.47 -6.22 11.29
C SER A 70 -0.28 -6.18 12.62
N GLN A 71 -1.43 -6.83 12.68
CA GLN A 71 -2.04 -7.18 13.95
C GLN A 71 -1.18 -8.27 14.61
N GLY A 72 -0.49 -7.92 15.69
CA GLY A 72 0.40 -8.83 16.41
C GLY A 72 1.14 -8.18 17.59
N GLU A 73 0.62 -8.46 18.79
CA GLU A 73 1.25 -8.42 20.13
C GLU A 73 1.43 -7.12 20.93
N MET A 74 1.01 -5.94 20.48
CA MET A 74 0.95 -4.76 21.38
C MET A 74 -0.42 -4.46 21.99
N ASP A 75 -1.48 -5.12 21.52
CA ASP A 75 -2.84 -4.94 22.06
C ASP A 75 -3.18 -5.97 23.16
N SER A 76 -2.29 -6.93 23.45
CA SER A 76 -2.51 -8.00 24.43
C SER A 76 -1.87 -7.78 25.81
N GLU A 77 -1.14 -6.67 26.03
CA GLU A 77 -0.60 -6.30 27.36
C GLU A 77 -1.43 -5.23 28.09
N LEU A 78 -2.52 -4.74 27.49
CA LEU A 78 -3.40 -3.73 28.10
C LEU A 78 -4.77 -4.27 28.55
N GLU A 79 -4.98 -5.58 28.49
CA GLU A 79 -6.09 -6.25 29.20
C GLU A 79 -5.54 -7.08 30.35
N TYR A 80 -5.42 -6.45 31.52
CA TYR A 80 -5.40 -7.12 32.83
C TYR A 80 -6.28 -6.34 33.81
#